data_AF-P81582-F1
#
_entry.id   AF-P81582-F1
#
_cell.length_a   1.000
_cell.length_b   1.000
_cell.length_c   1.000
_cell.angle_alpha   90.00
_cell.angle_beta   90.00
_cell.angle_gamma   90.00
#
_symmetry.space_group_name_H-M   'P 1'
#
loop_
_entity.id
_entity.type
_entity.pdbx_description
1 polymer ?
#
loop_
_entity_poly.entity_id
_entity_poly.type
_entity_poly.pdbx_seq_one_letter_code
_entity_poly.pdbx_strand_id
1 'polypeptide(L)'
;NYGESGIVYPDGRLVQFTRAEADNIAEIGEAGVVMHDGTHVQFDRDMAAHHAGTPPQPMPERVTLDQSYGYSGIIMPDGNNRQFTAAESDNLVLVGPSGAVTADGKNVQFTDDGLPT
;
A
#
# COMPACT_ATOMS: atom_id res chain seq x y z
N ASN A 1 5.13 20.21 9.38
CA ASN A 1 5.80 19.91 10.66
C ASN A 1 4.76 20.02 11.77
N TYR A 2 4.44 18.90 12.40
CA TYR A 2 3.59 18.84 13.59
C TYR A 2 4.44 19.03 14.85
N GLY A 3 3.98 19.86 15.77
CA GLY A 3 4.57 20.00 17.10
C GLY A 3 3.48 20.03 18.16
N GLU A 4 3.88 20.02 19.43
CA GLU A 4 2.96 19.96 20.57
C GLU A 4 1.99 21.16 20.64
N SER A 5 2.35 22.30 20.03
CA SER A 5 1.55 23.53 20.07
C SER A 5 0.84 23.88 18.76
N GLY A 6 1.06 23.11 17.69
CA GLY A 6 0.48 23.43 16.39
C GLY A 6 1.16 22.76 15.21
N ILE A 7 0.75 23.22 14.03
CA ILE A 7 1.19 22.69 12.74
C ILE A 7 1.78 23.83 11.92
N VAL A 8 2.95 23.60 11.34
CA VAL A 8 3.48 24.38 10.22
C VAL A 8 3.30 23.56 8.96
N TYR A 9 2.47 24.00 8.02
CA TYR A 9 2.23 23.30 6.77
C TYR A 9 3.39 23.52 5.78
N PRO A 10 3.55 22.65 4.77
CA PRO A 10 4.60 22.81 3.76
C PRO A 10 4.58 24.12 2.96
N ASP A 11 3.41 24.77 2.88
CA ASP A 11 3.23 26.09 2.27
C ASP A 11 3.61 27.26 3.21
N GLY A 12 4.07 26.96 4.43
CA GLY A 12 4.43 27.94 5.46
C GLY A 12 3.26 28.42 6.31
N ARG A 13 2.02 27.96 6.06
CA ARG A 13 0.87 28.30 6.91
C ARG A 13 1.05 27.72 8.31
N LEU A 14 0.80 28.52 9.34
CA LEU A 14 0.82 28.08 10.73
C LEU A 14 -0.61 27.96 11.26
N VAL A 15 -0.92 26.84 11.91
CA VAL A 15 -2.14 26.63 12.70
C VAL A 15 -1.75 26.32 14.12
N GLN A 16 -2.18 27.15 15.06
CA GLN A 16 -1.95 26.93 16.48
C GLN A 16 -3.07 26.09 17.06
N PHE A 17 -2.72 25.12 17.89
CA PHE A 17 -3.71 24.34 18.62
C PHE A 17 -4.34 25.14 19.75
N THR A 18 -5.62 24.88 19.97
CA THR A 18 -6.25 25.15 21.26
C THR A 18 -5.60 24.28 22.33
N ARG A 19 -5.75 24.67 23.59
CA ARG A 19 -5.22 23.90 24.71
C ARG A 19 -5.76 22.47 24.74
N ALA A 20 -7.05 22.29 24.47
CA ALA A 20 -7.68 20.97 24.45
C ALA A 20 -7.12 20.07 23.33
N GLU A 21 -6.83 20.65 22.15
CA GLU A 21 -6.20 19.89 21.05
C GLU A 21 -4.76 19.49 21.40
N ALA A 22 -3.98 20.41 21.97
CA ALA A 22 -2.61 20.12 22.41
C ALA A 22 -2.58 19.04 23.51
N ASP A 23 -3.47 19.14 24.51
CA ASP A 23 -3.56 18.19 25.61
C ASP A 23 -4.05 16.78 25.16
N ASN A 24 -4.67 16.67 23.98
CA ASN A 24 -5.12 15.38 23.44
C ASN A 24 -4.02 14.65 22.64
N ILE A 25 -2.90 15.31 22.31
CA ILE A 25 -1.79 14.65 21.61
C ILE A 25 -1.10 13.68 22.57
N ALA A 26 -1.09 12.40 22.21
CA ALA A 26 -0.38 11.37 22.96
C ALA A 26 1.06 11.21 22.46
N GLU A 27 1.26 11.16 21.14
CA GLU A 27 2.57 10.98 20.52
C GLU A 27 2.60 11.61 19.12
N ILE A 28 3.69 12.29 18.80
CA ILE A 28 3.99 12.78 17.44
C ILE A 28 5.16 11.94 16.91
N GLY A 29 4.87 11.10 15.91
CA GLY A 29 5.86 10.27 15.24
C GLY A 29 6.17 10.76 13.83
N GLU A 30 7.13 10.11 13.16
CA GLU A 30 7.56 10.51 11.81
C GLU A 30 6.44 10.48 10.77
N ALA A 31 5.47 9.56 10.92
CA ALA A 31 4.40 9.31 9.95
C ALA A 31 3.03 9.86 10.37
N GLY A 32 2.89 10.41 11.57
CA GLY A 32 1.58 10.84 12.06
C GLY A 32 1.55 11.21 13.53
N VAL A 33 0.33 11.45 14.02
CA VAL A 33 0.04 11.81 15.41
C VAL A 33 -1.01 10.87 15.97
N VAL A 34 -0.75 10.35 17.17
CA VAL A 34 -1.71 9.56 17.94
C VAL A 34 -2.31 10.44 19.03
N MET A 35 -3.62 10.33 19.24
CA MET A 35 -4.37 11.08 20.24
C MET A 35 -4.73 10.21 21.45
N HIS A 36 -4.92 10.81 22.62
CA HIS A 36 -5.34 10.12 23.84
C HIS A 36 -6.75 9.55 23.78
N ASP A 37 -7.62 10.12 22.93
CA ASP A 37 -8.97 9.60 22.66
C ASP A 37 -9.01 8.35 21.75
N GLY A 38 -7.85 7.88 21.29
CA GLY A 38 -7.71 6.70 20.42
C GLY A 38 -7.82 7.00 18.91
N THR A 39 -8.04 8.26 18.52
CA THR A 39 -7.94 8.68 17.12
C THR A 39 -6.49 8.93 16.72
N HIS A 40 -6.24 9.06 15.41
CA HIS A 40 -4.92 9.40 14.89
C HIS A 40 -5.01 10.17 13.57
N VAL A 41 -3.95 10.90 13.26
CA VAL A 41 -3.73 11.58 11.98
C VAL A 41 -2.56 10.90 11.27
N GLN A 42 -2.80 10.32 10.10
CA GLN A 42 -1.71 9.90 9.21
C GLN A 42 -1.30 11.06 8.31
N PHE A 43 0.00 11.31 8.22
CA PHE A 43 0.51 12.30 7.30
C PHE A 43 0.40 11.80 5.87
N ASP A 44 0.04 12.72 4.98
CA ASP A 44 0.34 12.52 3.56
C ASP A 44 1.86 12.57 3.34
N ARG A 45 2.28 12.27 2.11
CA ARG A 45 3.71 12.19 1.77
C ARG A 45 4.45 13.51 2.02
N ASP A 46 3.83 14.63 1.66
CA ASP A 46 4.48 15.93 1.71
C ASP A 46 4.62 16.41 3.15
N MET A 47 3.58 16.18 3.97
CA MET A 47 3.64 16.45 5.41
C MET A 47 4.63 15.54 6.13
N ALA A 48 4.67 14.24 5.79
CA ALA A 48 5.64 13.30 6.37
C ALA A 48 7.08 13.74 6.05
N ALA A 49 7.35 14.04 4.77
CA ALA A 49 8.66 14.51 4.33
C ALA A 49 9.05 15.83 5.01
N HIS A 50 8.13 16.79 5.07
CA HIS A 50 8.35 18.07 5.76
C HIS A 50 8.58 17.87 7.26
N HIS A 51 7.89 16.93 7.90
CA HIS A 51 8.06 16.68 9.33
C HIS A 51 9.41 16.01 9.63
N ALA A 52 9.83 15.04 8.80
CA ALA A 52 11.14 14.39 8.89
C ALA A 52 12.31 15.28 8.43
N GLY A 53 12.05 16.45 7.85
CA GLY A 53 13.10 17.30 7.27
C GLY A 53 13.77 16.70 6.03
N THR A 54 13.08 15.79 5.35
CA THR A 54 13.57 15.11 4.14
C THR A 54 12.88 15.64 2.89
N PRO A 55 13.50 15.58 1.71
CA PRO A 55 12.78 15.85 0.47
C PRO A 55 11.63 14.85 0.26
N PRO A 56 10.51 15.26 -0.36
CA PRO A 56 9.44 14.33 -0.73
C PRO A 56 10.00 13.16 -1.55
N GLN A 57 9.69 11.94 -1.11
CA GLN A 57 10.07 10.74 -1.85
C GLN A 57 9.31 10.74 -3.20
N PRO A 58 9.96 10.40 -4.33
CA PRO A 58 9.25 10.24 -5.59
C PRO A 58 8.15 9.19 -5.42
N MET A 59 7.02 9.39 -6.10
CA MET A 59 6.00 8.34 -6.16
C MET A 59 6.66 7.08 -6.69
N PRO A 60 6.55 5.94 -5.98
CA PRO A 60 6.90 4.68 -6.63
C PRO A 60 6.07 4.61 -7.90
N GLU A 61 6.74 4.35 -9.02
CA GLU A 61 6.06 4.13 -10.27
C GLU A 61 5.04 3.02 -10.03
N ARG A 62 3.80 3.24 -10.47
CA ARG A 62 2.79 2.20 -10.38
C ARG A 62 3.22 1.09 -11.33
N VAL A 63 3.93 0.10 -10.79
CA VAL A 63 4.27 -1.12 -11.50
C VAL A 63 2.98 -1.89 -11.67
N THR A 64 2.39 -1.80 -12.85
CA THR A 64 1.36 -2.75 -13.26
C THR A 64 2.10 -4.07 -13.45
N LEU A 65 1.82 -5.05 -12.61
CA LEU A 65 2.31 -6.40 -12.86
C LEU A 65 1.56 -6.89 -14.10
N ASP A 66 2.27 -7.09 -15.21
CA ASP A 66 1.70 -7.67 -16.44
C ASP A 66 1.23 -9.13 -16.21
N GLN A 67 1.59 -9.72 -15.06
CA GLN A 67 1.11 -11.02 -14.64
C GLN A 67 -0.28 -10.92 -14.00
N SER A 68 -1.29 -11.21 -14.81
CA SER A 68 -2.66 -11.44 -14.36
C SER A 68 -2.77 -12.67 -13.44
N TYR A 69 -1.90 -13.67 -13.58
CA TYR A 69 -1.91 -14.92 -12.83
C TYR A 69 -0.85 -14.93 -11.71
N GLY A 70 -1.27 -15.20 -10.48
CA GLY A 70 -0.39 -15.39 -9.33
C GLY A 70 -0.73 -16.65 -8.52
N TYR A 71 0.01 -16.90 -7.45
CA TYR A 71 -0.20 -18.08 -6.58
C TYR A 71 -1.56 -18.09 -5.88
N SER A 72 -2.19 -16.93 -5.71
CA SER A 72 -3.42 -16.75 -4.94
C SER A 72 -4.66 -16.49 -5.80
N GLY A 73 -4.52 -16.31 -7.10
CA GLY A 73 -5.64 -15.96 -7.97
C GLY A 73 -5.24 -15.38 -9.33
N ILE A 74 -6.26 -14.93 -10.05
CA ILE A 74 -6.12 -14.30 -11.37
C ILE A 74 -6.93 -13.00 -11.41
N ILE A 75 -6.32 -11.93 -11.93
CA ILE A 75 -7.05 -10.74 -12.36
C ILE A 75 -7.60 -11.00 -13.76
N MET A 76 -8.92 -11.02 -13.90
CA MET A 76 -9.58 -11.22 -15.19
C MET A 76 -9.61 -9.91 -16.00
N PRO A 77 -9.76 -9.95 -17.35
CA PRO A 77 -9.77 -8.74 -18.19
C PRO A 77 -10.87 -7.73 -17.86
N ASP A 78 -11.94 -8.17 -17.20
CA ASP A 78 -13.02 -7.31 -16.73
C ASP A 78 -12.67 -6.58 -15.42
N GLY A 79 -11.46 -6.78 -14.90
CA GLY A 79 -10.95 -6.21 -13.64
C GLY A 79 -11.36 -7.00 -12.39
N ASN A 80 -12.15 -8.06 -12.51
CA ASN A 80 -12.52 -8.88 -11.36
C ASN A 80 -11.39 -9.84 -10.99
N ASN A 81 -11.07 -9.91 -9.70
CA ASN A 81 -10.13 -10.89 -9.20
C ASN A 81 -10.86 -12.21 -8.88
N ARG A 82 -10.37 -13.32 -9.44
CA ARG A 82 -10.74 -14.67 -9.04
C ARG A 82 -9.69 -15.20 -8.06
N GLN A 83 -9.99 -15.11 -6.77
CA GLN A 83 -9.20 -15.75 -5.74
C GLN A 83 -9.28 -17.28 -5.92
N PHE A 84 -8.13 -17.96 -5.87
CA PHE A 84 -8.09 -19.41 -5.86
C PHE A 84 -8.57 -19.98 -4.53
N THR A 85 -9.18 -21.15 -4.61
CA THR A 85 -9.38 -22.00 -3.43
C THR A 85 -8.03 -22.46 -2.88
N ALA A 86 -7.99 -22.88 -1.61
CA ALA A 86 -6.77 -23.41 -1.02
C ALA A 86 -6.19 -24.58 -1.84
N ALA A 87 -7.04 -25.49 -2.32
CA ALA A 87 -6.62 -26.63 -3.14
C ALA A 87 -6.02 -26.23 -4.50
N GLU A 88 -6.56 -25.19 -5.14
CA GLU A 88 -5.99 -24.66 -6.38
C GLU A 88 -4.61 -24.00 -6.13
N SER A 89 -4.49 -23.23 -5.04
CA SER A 89 -3.23 -22.57 -4.67
C SER A 89 -2.15 -23.61 -4.29
N ASP A 90 -2.50 -24.62 -3.50
CA ASP A 90 -1.59 -25.69 -3.08
C ASP A 90 -1.13 -26.56 -4.26
N ASN A 91 -1.94 -26.66 -5.32
CA ASN A 91 -1.55 -27.39 -6.53
C ASN A 91 -0.59 -26.57 -7.42
N LEU A 92 -0.27 -25.31 -7.12
CA LEU A 92 0.71 -24.53 -7.89
C LEU A 92 2.12 -24.70 -7.32
N VAL A 93 3.04 -25.20 -8.14
CA VAL A 93 4.46 -25.39 -7.76
C VAL A 93 5.30 -24.17 -8.14
N LEU A 94 5.08 -23.65 -9.35
CA LEU A 94 5.83 -22.52 -9.88
C LEU A 94 4.92 -21.72 -10.82
N VAL A 95 4.85 -20.40 -10.62
CA VAL A 95 4.25 -19.45 -11.57
C VAL A 95 5.36 -18.61 -12.17
N GLY A 96 5.48 -18.61 -13.50
CA GLY A 96 6.45 -17.84 -14.26
C GLY A 96 5.78 -16.95 -15.33
N PRO A 97 6.56 -16.16 -16.09
CA PRO A 97 6.03 -15.21 -17.07
C PRO A 97 5.13 -15.82 -18.17
N SER A 98 5.35 -17.08 -18.52
CA SER A 98 4.66 -17.73 -19.66
C SER A 98 3.75 -18.88 -19.26
N GLY A 99 3.62 -19.17 -17.96
CA GLY A 99 2.82 -20.30 -17.49
C GLY A 99 3.02 -20.63 -16.02
N ALA A 100 2.31 -21.66 -15.58
CA ALA A 100 2.44 -22.26 -14.26
C ALA A 100 2.62 -23.78 -14.35
N VAL A 101 3.41 -24.33 -13.44
CA VAL A 101 3.58 -25.78 -13.24
C VAL A 101 2.75 -26.19 -12.03
N THR A 102 1.97 -27.25 -12.17
CA THR A 102 1.14 -27.79 -11.10
C THR A 102 1.74 -29.02 -10.43
N ALA A 103 1.35 -29.30 -9.19
CA ALA A 103 1.86 -30.45 -8.42
C ALA A 103 1.37 -31.79 -8.98
N ASP A 104 0.21 -31.81 -9.68
CA ASP A 104 -0.25 -32.95 -10.47
C ASP A 104 0.49 -33.13 -11.81
N GLY A 105 1.56 -32.36 -12.06
CA GLY A 105 2.46 -32.52 -13.21
C GLY A 105 1.95 -31.91 -14.51
N LYS A 106 0.94 -31.04 -14.45
CA LYS A 106 0.45 -30.31 -15.63
C LYS A 106 1.16 -28.97 -15.76
N ASN A 107 1.28 -28.51 -17.01
CA ASN A 107 1.69 -27.16 -17.32
C ASN A 107 0.49 -26.38 -17.83
N VAL A 108 0.24 -25.23 -17.20
CA VAL A 108 -0.75 -24.24 -17.61
C VAL A 108 0.00 -23.16 -18.37
N GLN A 109 -0.29 -22.99 -19.65
CA GLN A 109 0.38 -22.00 -20.47
C GLN A 109 -0.44 -20.72 -20.58
N PHE A 110 0.25 -19.58 -20.54
CA PHE A 110 -0.40 -18.28 -20.58
C PHE A 110 -0.46 -17.73 -22.00
N THR A 111 -1.54 -17.03 -22.31
CA THR A 111 -1.66 -16.13 -23.46
C THR A 111 -0.81 -14.88 -23.24
N ASP A 112 -0.72 -14.02 -24.27
CA ASP A 112 -0.06 -12.71 -24.17
C ASP A 112 -0.67 -11.81 -23.08
N ASP A 113 -1.94 -12.06 -22.68
CA ASP A 113 -2.63 -11.34 -21.61
C ASP A 113 -2.36 -11.94 -20.21
N GLY A 114 -1.48 -12.95 -20.10
CA GLY A 114 -1.15 -13.62 -18.84
C GLY A 114 -2.25 -14.55 -18.33
N LEU A 115 -3.17 -14.99 -19.19
CA LEU A 115 -4.30 -15.87 -18.83
C LEU A 115 -4.08 -17.30 -19.30
N PRO A 116 -4.57 -18.31 -18.56
CA PRO A 116 -4.45 -19.70 -18.99
C PRO A 116 -5.17 -19.95 -20.33
N THR A 117 -4.52 -20.68 -21.23
CA THR A 117 -5.08 -21.13 -22.53
C THR A 117 -6.13 -22.22 -22.39
#